data_AF-A0A7S1UZB7-F1
#
_entry.id   AF-A0A7S1UZB7-F1
#
_cell.length_a   1.000
_cell.length_b   1.000
_cell.length_c   1.000
_cell.angle_alpha   90.00
_cell.angle_beta   90.00
_cell.angle_gamma   90.00
#
_symmetry.space_group_name_H-M   'P 1'
#
loop_
_entity.id
_entity.type
_entity.pdbx_description
1 polymer ?
#
loop_
_entity_poly.entity_id
_entity_poly.type
_entity_poly.pdbx_seq_one_letter_code
_entity_poly.pdbx_strand_id
1 'polypeptide(L)'
;GMCNILLGLIQKVVSSVHYSFGDKKEMAHIVVPAYSFFERMTVTKPGEQVPPMGETFPESKESIAQRKSSTKGDYDWNTEDTYSMSYHSMYFDLPSWRVVKVPVTPDLD
;
A
#
# COMPACT_ATOMS: atom_id res chain seq x y z
N GLY A 1 -7.20 21.08 -13.27
CA GLY A 1 -7.37 20.12 -14.37
C GLY A 1 -8.20 18.93 -13.89
N MET A 2 -8.72 18.11 -14.82
CA MET A 2 -9.60 16.97 -14.50
C MET A 2 -8.99 15.99 -13.49
N CYS A 3 -7.67 15.75 -13.54
CA CYS A 3 -6.99 14.86 -12.58
C CYS A 3 -7.06 15.36 -11.12
N ASN A 4 -6.95 16.67 -10.87
CA ASN A 4 -7.14 17.23 -9.52
C ASN A 4 -8.55 16.97 -8.99
N ILE A 5 -9.57 17.03 -9.86
CA ILE A 5 -10.95 16.78 -9.46
C ILE A 5 -11.12 15.30 -9.09
N LEU A 6 -10.63 14.40 -9.93
CA LEU A 6 -10.68 12.95 -9.68
C LEU A 6 -9.94 12.56 -8.40
N LEU A 7 -8.70 13.00 -8.23
CA LEU A 7 -7.90 12.70 -7.04
C LEU A 7 -8.50 13.35 -5.78
N GLY A 8 -9.06 14.56 -5.90
CA GLY A 8 -9.82 15.20 -4.82
C GLY A 8 -11.08 14.44 -4.41
N LEU A 9 -11.76 13.78 -5.35
CA LEU A 9 -12.89 12.88 -5.04
C LEU A 9 -12.41 11.62 -4.32
N ILE A 10 -11.31 11.02 -4.76
CA ILE A 10 -10.70 9.85 -4.11
C ILE A 10 -10.33 10.18 -2.66
N GLN A 11 -9.71 11.34 -2.43
CA GLN A 11 -9.33 11.79 -1.10
C GLN A 11 -10.53 12.04 -0.17
N LYS A 12 -11.71 12.38 -0.71
CA LYS A 12 -12.94 12.46 0.10
C LYS A 12 -13.46 11.10 0.55
N VAL A 13 -13.22 10.05 -0.25
CA VAL A 13 -13.65 8.68 0.06
C VAL A 13 -12.63 7.99 0.98
N VAL A 14 -11.34 8.24 0.76
CA VAL A 14 -10.23 7.70 1.55
C VAL A 14 -9.38 8.86 2.02
N SER A 15 -9.69 9.40 3.20
CA SER A 15 -9.06 10.63 3.71
C SER A 15 -7.56 10.52 3.97
N SER A 16 -7.04 9.30 4.06
CA SER A 16 -5.61 9.00 4.21
C SER A 16 -4.85 8.93 2.88
N VAL A 17 -5.53 9.02 1.73
CA VAL A 17 -4.85 9.14 0.43
C VAL A 17 -4.24 10.54 0.31
N HIS A 18 -2.97 10.57 -0.06
CA HIS A 18 -2.24 11.78 -0.38
C HIS A 18 -1.77 11.73 -1.83
N TYR A 19 -1.72 12.88 -2.50
CA TYR A 19 -1.13 12.98 -3.82
C TYR A 19 -0.51 14.35 -4.02
N SER A 20 0.53 14.39 -4.86
CA SER A 20 1.13 15.62 -5.37
C SER A 20 1.41 15.46 -6.86
N PHE A 21 1.31 16.57 -7.60
CA PHE A 21 1.75 16.65 -8.99
C PHE A 21 3.25 16.99 -9.12
N GLY A 22 3.94 17.08 -7.99
CA GLY A 22 5.35 17.41 -7.93
C GLY A 22 5.61 18.91 -8.04
N ASP A 23 6.75 19.32 -7.52
CA ASP A 23 7.31 20.66 -7.66
C ASP A 23 8.84 20.58 -7.73
N LYS A 24 9.55 21.67 -7.37
CA LYS A 24 11.04 21.67 -7.37
C LYS A 24 11.66 20.84 -6.24
N LYS A 25 10.87 20.44 -5.23
CA LYS A 25 11.29 19.77 -4.00
C LYS A 25 10.76 18.34 -3.90
N GLU A 26 9.60 18.05 -4.50
CA GLU A 26 9.00 16.71 -4.48
C GLU A 26 8.62 16.23 -5.88
N MET A 27 8.71 14.91 -6.11
CA MET A 27 8.22 14.29 -7.33
C MET A 27 6.70 14.13 -7.29
N ALA A 28 6.08 14.02 -8.46
CA ALA A 28 4.68 13.62 -8.55
C ALA A 28 4.49 12.23 -7.95
N HIS A 29 3.49 12.06 -7.08
CA HIS A 29 3.24 10.79 -6.40
C HIS A 29 1.79 10.66 -5.94
N ILE A 30 1.38 9.42 -5.72
CA ILE A 30 0.12 9.06 -5.05
C ILE A 30 0.48 8.08 -3.94
N VAL A 31 0.09 8.41 -2.71
CA VAL A 31 0.35 7.63 -1.51
C VAL A 31 -0.98 7.14 -0.96
N VAL A 32 -1.04 5.84 -0.70
CA VAL A 32 -2.20 5.16 -0.12
C VAL A 32 -1.81 4.55 1.23
N PRO A 33 -2.73 4.47 2.20
CA PRO A 33 -2.47 3.87 3.50
C PRO A 33 -2.09 2.39 3.35
N ALA A 34 -0.84 2.05 3.64
CA ALA A 34 -0.31 0.70 3.44
C ALA A 34 -1.14 -0.37 4.18
N TYR A 35 -1.54 -0.09 5.43
CA TYR A 35 -2.30 -1.00 6.28
C TYR A 35 -3.57 -1.56 5.60
N SER A 36 -4.43 -0.70 5.07
CA SER A 36 -5.67 -1.15 4.43
C SER A 36 -5.48 -1.63 2.99
N PHE A 37 -4.34 -1.34 2.37
CA PHE A 37 -4.06 -1.64 0.97
C PHE A 37 -3.49 -3.05 0.73
N PHE A 38 -2.74 -3.61 1.70
CA PHE A 38 -2.21 -4.97 1.58
C PHE A 38 -3.31 -6.02 1.51
N GLU A 39 -3.03 -7.15 0.84
CA GLU A 39 -3.98 -8.26 0.80
C GLU A 39 -3.95 -9.01 2.12
N ARG A 40 -2.75 -9.37 2.57
CA ARG A 40 -2.51 -9.98 3.87
C ARG A 40 -1.41 -9.28 4.64
N MET A 41 -1.53 -9.29 5.95
CA MET A 41 -0.51 -8.78 6.86
C MET A 41 -0.42 -9.65 8.11
N THR A 42 0.80 -10.02 8.49
CA THR A 42 1.11 -10.69 9.76
C THR A 42 2.13 -9.86 10.50
N VAL A 43 1.90 -9.70 11.80
CA VAL A 43 2.82 -9.00 12.71
C VAL A 43 3.45 -10.03 13.61
N THR A 44 4.77 -10.04 13.65
CA THR A 44 5.57 -10.96 14.45
C THR A 44 6.31 -10.15 15.52
N LYS A 45 6.17 -10.53 16.79
CA LYS A 45 6.82 -9.85 17.90
C LYS A 45 8.32 -10.18 17.97
N PRO A 46 9.14 -9.34 18.62
CA PRO A 46 10.56 -9.64 18.83
C PRO A 46 10.77 -11.04 19.43
N GLY A 47 11.57 -11.87 18.75
CA GLY A 47 11.90 -13.23 19.19
C GLY A 47 10.92 -14.32 18.73
N GLU A 48 9.81 -13.98 18.08
CA GLU A 48 8.93 -14.96 17.43
C GLU A 48 9.45 -15.35 16.04
N GLN A 49 9.01 -16.51 15.56
CA GLN A 49 9.34 -16.98 14.21
C GLN A 49 8.52 -16.23 13.16
N VAL A 50 9.20 -15.53 12.26
CA VAL A 50 8.56 -14.85 11.12
C VAL A 50 7.94 -15.86 10.14
N PRO A 51 6.81 -15.53 9.49
CA PRO A 51 6.19 -16.43 8.51
C PRO A 51 7.10 -16.61 7.28
N PRO A 52 7.11 -17.80 6.65
CA PRO A 52 7.90 -18.05 5.46
C PRO A 52 7.42 -17.17 4.28
N MET A 53 8.36 -16.59 3.55
CA MET A 53 8.08 -15.82 2.33
C MET A 53 7.68 -16.75 1.18
N GLY A 54 6.84 -16.26 0.27
CA GLY A 54 6.35 -17.04 -0.88
C GLY A 54 5.16 -17.95 -0.56
N GLU A 55 4.75 -18.02 0.70
CA GLU A 55 3.52 -18.68 1.14
C GLU A 55 2.44 -17.66 1.49
N THR A 56 1.20 -18.15 1.66
CA THR A 56 0.10 -17.29 2.08
C THR A 56 0.24 -16.95 3.56
N PHE A 57 0.36 -15.66 3.88
CA PHE A 57 0.50 -15.23 5.27
C PHE A 57 -0.73 -15.51 6.13
N PRO A 58 -0.55 -15.97 7.38
CA PRO A 58 -1.64 -16.29 8.28
C PRO A 58 -2.33 -15.00 8.77
N GLU A 59 -3.54 -14.77 8.25
CA GLU A 59 -4.43 -13.68 8.69
C GLU A 59 -5.88 -14.17 8.58
N SER A 60 -6.69 -13.92 9.61
CA SER A 60 -8.10 -14.30 9.65
C SER A 60 -8.94 -13.41 8.73
N LYS A 61 -10.10 -13.92 8.29
CA LYS A 61 -11.01 -13.15 7.42
C LYS A 61 -11.54 -11.91 8.12
N GLU A 62 -11.79 -12.02 9.42
CA GLU A 62 -12.26 -10.94 10.28
C GLU A 62 -11.20 -9.84 10.39
N SER A 63 -9.94 -10.22 10.59
CA SER A 63 -8.80 -9.28 10.64
C SER A 63 -8.61 -8.56 9.30
N ILE A 64 -8.68 -9.28 8.18
CA ILE A 64 -8.62 -8.69 6.83
C ILE A 64 -9.77 -7.69 6.63
N ALA A 65 -11.00 -8.06 7.00
CA ALA A 65 -12.17 -7.20 6.84
C ALA A 65 -12.07 -5.93 7.69
N GLN A 66 -11.62 -6.05 8.93
CA GLN A 66 -11.36 -4.91 9.82
C GLN A 66 -10.28 -3.97 9.26
N ARG A 67 -9.19 -4.55 8.77
CA ARG A 67 -8.09 -3.77 8.20
C ARG A 67 -8.51 -3.03 6.93
N LYS A 68 -9.23 -3.70 6.03
CA LYS A 68 -9.76 -3.09 4.79
C LYS A 68 -10.85 -2.05 5.02
N SER A 69 -11.55 -2.09 6.15
CA SER A 69 -12.51 -1.04 6.52
C SER A 69 -11.87 0.19 7.17
N SER A 70 -10.58 0.12 7.55
CA SER A 70 -9.86 1.30 8.03
C SER A 70 -9.62 2.31 6.91
N THR A 71 -10.20 3.49 7.07
CA THR A 71 -10.06 4.63 6.15
C THR A 71 -9.05 5.68 6.64
N LYS A 72 -8.63 5.58 7.91
CA LYS A 72 -7.84 6.60 8.59
C LYS A 72 -6.34 6.38 8.52
N GLY A 73 -5.88 5.20 8.09
CA GLY A 73 -4.44 4.90 7.99
C GLY A 73 -3.73 4.92 9.35
N ASP A 74 -4.49 4.80 10.43
CA ASP A 74 -4.11 5.00 11.83
C ASP A 74 -3.59 3.73 12.50
N TYR A 75 -2.93 2.87 11.73
CA TYR A 75 -2.29 1.70 12.32
C TYR A 75 -1.07 2.10 13.13
N ASP A 76 -0.94 1.55 14.32
CA ASP A 76 0.14 1.85 15.26
C ASP A 76 1.39 1.06 14.88
N TRP A 77 2.16 1.61 13.94
CA TRP A 77 3.44 1.05 13.51
C TRP A 77 4.51 1.31 14.56
N ASN A 78 5.35 0.30 14.83
CA ASN A 78 6.55 0.45 15.63
C ASN A 78 7.75 -0.17 14.91
N THR A 79 8.95 0.06 15.44
CA THR A 79 10.20 -0.41 14.83
C THR A 79 10.73 -1.71 15.44
N GLU A 80 9.99 -2.30 16.39
CA GLU A 80 10.38 -3.51 17.11
C GLU A 80 9.75 -4.76 16.47
N ASP A 81 8.50 -4.65 16.03
CA ASP A 81 7.77 -5.70 15.37
C ASP A 81 8.25 -5.92 13.93
N THR A 82 8.15 -7.17 13.45
CA THR A 82 8.33 -7.49 12.04
C THR A 82 6.99 -7.60 11.34
N TYR A 83 6.85 -6.89 10.22
CA TYR A 83 5.62 -6.88 9.41
C TYR A 83 5.83 -7.66 8.11
N SER A 84 5.14 -8.78 7.95
CA SER A 84 5.11 -9.56 6.72
C SER A 84 3.84 -9.24 5.94
N MET A 85 3.98 -8.71 4.72
CA MET A 85 2.90 -8.11 3.95
C MET A 85 2.83 -8.73 2.55
N SER A 86 1.63 -9.13 2.11
CA SER A 86 1.41 -9.58 0.74
C SER A 86 0.70 -8.50 -0.07
N TYR A 87 1.21 -8.25 -1.27
CA TYR A 87 0.65 -7.30 -2.21
C TYR A 87 0.61 -7.91 -3.59
N HIS A 88 -0.58 -8.00 -4.16
CA HIS A 88 -0.75 -8.37 -5.56
C HIS A 88 -0.98 -7.11 -6.39
N SER A 89 -0.12 -6.90 -7.39
CA SER A 89 -0.30 -5.86 -8.39
C SER A 89 -0.01 -6.39 -9.78
N MET A 90 -0.84 -5.98 -10.73
CA MET A 90 -0.60 -6.22 -12.15
C MET A 90 0.28 -5.14 -12.78
N TYR A 91 0.45 -4.01 -12.11
CA TYR A 91 1.06 -2.80 -12.65
C TYR A 91 2.33 -2.36 -11.93
N PHE A 92 2.77 -3.13 -10.92
CA PHE A 92 3.97 -2.81 -10.17
C PHE A 92 4.78 -4.07 -9.92
N ASP A 93 6.00 -4.09 -10.46
CA ASP A 93 6.98 -5.15 -10.24
C ASP A 93 7.89 -4.75 -9.08
N LEU A 94 7.51 -5.17 -7.86
CA LEU A 94 8.22 -4.84 -6.62
C LEU A 94 9.71 -5.24 -6.63
N PRO A 95 10.11 -6.44 -7.08
CA PRO A 95 11.52 -6.83 -7.16
C PRO A 95 12.40 -5.88 -7.99
N SER A 96 11.87 -5.33 -9.08
CA SER A 96 12.62 -4.40 -9.95
C SER A 96 12.30 -2.92 -9.68
N TRP A 97 11.32 -2.63 -8.81
CA TRP A 97 10.82 -1.29 -8.53
C TRP A 97 10.25 -0.56 -9.75
N ARG A 98 9.53 -1.27 -10.63
CA ARG A 98 9.04 -0.71 -11.89
C ARG A 98 7.52 -0.69 -11.98
N VAL A 99 6.97 0.38 -12.53
CA VAL A 99 5.58 0.42 -12.98
C VAL A 99 5.51 -0.25 -14.34
N VAL A 100 4.75 -1.34 -14.42
CA VAL A 100 4.66 -2.17 -15.62
C VAL A 100 3.25 -2.16 -16.21
N LYS A 101 3.12 -2.53 -17.50
CA LYS A 101 1.81 -2.75 -18.16
C LYS A 101 0.87 -1.53 -18.14
N VAL A 102 1.41 -0.32 -18.12
CA VAL A 102 0.62 0.91 -18.34
C VAL A 102 0.30 1.01 -19.83
N PRO A 103 -0.99 1.14 -20.23
CA PRO A 103 -1.32 1.30 -21.63
C PRO A 103 -0.56 2.45 -22.27
N VAL A 104 -0.14 2.28 -23.53
CA VAL A 104 0.53 3.28 -24.37
C VAL A 104 1.83 3.90 -23.81
N THR A 105 2.38 3.36 -22.71
CA THR A 105 3.60 3.86 -22.07
C THR A 105 4.59 2.70 -21.87
N PRO A 106 5.90 2.89 -22.09
CA PRO A 106 6.90 1.93 -21.65
C PRO A 106 6.87 1.75 -20.13
N ASP A 107 7.44 0.65 -19.64
CA ASP A 107 7.61 0.45 -18.21
C ASP A 107 8.42 1.62 -17.61
N LEU A 108 7.95 2.16 -16.48
CA LEU A 108 8.53 3.31 -15.80
C LEU A 108 9.34 2.83 -14.60
N ASP A 109 10.48 3.48 -14.37
CA ASP A 109 11.33 3.29 -13.19
C ASP A 109 10.95 4.30 -12.09
#